data_AF-X1KJS3-F1
#
_entry.id   AF-X1KJS3-F1
#
_cell.length_a   1.000
_cell.length_b   1.000
_cell.length_c   1.000
_cell.angle_alpha   90.00
_cell.angle_beta   90.00
_cell.angle_gamma   90.00
#
_symmetry.space_group_name_H-M   'P 1'
#
loop_
_entity.id
_entity.type
_entity.pdbx_description
1 polymer ?
#
loop_
_entity_poly.entity_id
_entity_poly.type
_entity_poly.pdbx_seq_one_letter_code
_entity_poly.pdbx_strand_id
1 'polypeptide(L)'
;MYFTRLIPKVSWLVRIPISIALGLGSGIAIPLIFQATIFEQTKASLVLPEMFAPGNPWPGIWAIILIIGIVTTLAYFFFSRKEKSVLSPISKVGIIFIMLGFGATFGLTVMSRVSLLIGRVQFLLREWLGIIAQ
;
A
#
# COMPACT_ATOMS: atom_id res chain seq x y z
N MET A 1 -13.34 14.93 -30.21
CA MET A 1 -14.27 13.86 -29.79
C MET A 1 -14.82 14.04 -28.38
N TYR A 2 -14.06 14.49 -27.38
CA TYR A 2 -14.63 14.75 -26.04
C TYR A 2 -15.80 15.75 -26.00
N PHE A 3 -15.84 16.70 -26.94
CA PHE A 3 -16.94 17.67 -27.08
C PHE A 3 -18.29 17.07 -27.53
N THR A 4 -18.34 15.84 -28.07
CA THR A 4 -19.62 15.21 -28.45
C THR A 4 -20.45 14.78 -27.24
N ARG A 5 -19.90 14.89 -26.02
CA ARG A 5 -20.66 14.75 -24.76
C ARG A 5 -21.79 15.78 -24.63
N LEU A 6 -21.67 16.94 -25.28
CA LEU A 6 -22.65 18.03 -25.20
C LEU A 6 -23.90 17.78 -26.06
N ILE A 7 -23.83 16.87 -27.03
CA ILE A 7 -24.96 16.51 -27.90
C ILE A 7 -25.40 15.07 -27.54
N PRO A 8 -26.55 14.88 -26.86
CA PRO A 8 -26.95 13.57 -26.33
C PRO A 8 -27.07 12.49 -27.41
N LYS A 9 -27.40 12.84 -28.66
CA LYS A 9 -27.50 11.90 -29.80
C LYS A 9 -26.16 11.29 -30.26
N VAL A 10 -25.03 11.96 -30.02
CA VAL A 10 -23.69 11.52 -30.48
C VAL A 10 -22.74 11.23 -29.30
N SER A 11 -23.28 11.20 -28.08
CA SER A 11 -22.52 10.98 -26.84
C SER A 11 -21.81 9.62 -26.79
N TRP A 12 -22.32 8.61 -27.51
CA TRP A 12 -21.69 7.27 -27.57
C TRP A 12 -20.25 7.30 -28.11
N LEU A 13 -19.94 8.25 -29.00
CA LEU A 13 -18.62 8.38 -29.63
C LEU A 13 -17.53 8.80 -28.63
N VAL A 14 -17.89 9.37 -27.48
CA VAL A 14 -16.96 9.72 -26.39
C VAL A 14 -16.40 8.47 -25.70
N ARG A 15 -17.11 7.34 -25.77
CA ARG A 15 -16.68 6.09 -25.12
C ARG A 15 -15.42 5.52 -25.74
N ILE A 16 -15.22 5.70 -27.05
CA ILE A 16 -14.05 5.20 -27.80
C ILE A 16 -12.73 5.84 -27.32
N PRO A 17 -12.57 7.19 -27.31
CA PRO A 17 -11.34 7.79 -26.80
C PRO A 17 -11.15 7.55 -25.30
N ILE A 18 -12.24 7.46 -24.52
CA ILE A 18 -12.15 7.11 -23.10
C ILE A 18 -11.65 5.68 -22.90
N SER A 19 -12.14 4.71 -23.67
CA SER A 19 -11.71 3.31 -23.57
C SER A 19 -10.27 3.13 -24.03
N ILE A 20 -9.83 3.87 -25.05
CA ILE A 20 -8.42 3.88 -25.48
C ILE A 20 -7.53 4.50 -24.39
N ALA A 21 -7.93 5.65 -23.83
CA ALA A 21 -7.16 6.30 -22.78
C ALA A 21 -7.09 5.45 -21.50
N LEU A 22 -8.20 4.86 -21.06
CA LEU A 22 -8.24 3.91 -19.94
C LEU A 22 -7.46 2.63 -20.25
N GLY A 23 -7.59 2.09 -21.47
CA GLY A 23 -6.89 0.89 -21.90
C GLY A 23 -5.37 1.07 -21.91
N LEU A 24 -4.87 2.18 -22.46
CA LEU A 24 -3.44 2.51 -22.43
C LEU A 24 -2.96 2.83 -21.02
N GLY A 25 -3.71 3.63 -20.27
CA GLY A 25 -3.35 4.02 -18.90
C GLY A 25 -3.27 2.81 -17.97
N SER A 26 -4.32 1.99 -17.93
CA SER A 26 -4.36 0.77 -17.11
C SER A 26 -3.42 -0.31 -17.63
N GLY A 27 -3.27 -0.46 -18.95
CA GLY A 27 -2.38 -1.43 -19.57
C GLY A 27 -0.91 -1.21 -19.22
N ILE A 28 -0.50 0.05 -19.05
CA ILE A 28 0.85 0.40 -18.57
C ILE A 28 0.92 0.35 -17.04
N ALA A 29 -0.07 0.90 -16.34
CA ALA A 29 -0.03 1.03 -14.88
C ALA A 29 -0.15 -0.30 -14.13
N ILE A 30 -1.02 -1.22 -14.58
CA ILE A 30 -1.28 -2.48 -13.87
C ILE A 30 0.00 -3.35 -13.78
N PRO A 31 0.72 -3.65 -14.87
CA PRO A 31 1.94 -4.45 -14.78
C PRO A 31 3.01 -3.78 -13.93
N LEU A 32 3.18 -2.46 -14.06
CA LEU A 32 4.15 -1.68 -13.28
C LEU A 32 3.86 -1.76 -11.78
N ILE A 33 2.60 -1.52 -11.37
CA ILE A 33 2.20 -1.59 -9.97
C ILE A 33 2.33 -3.03 -9.46
N PHE A 34 1.93 -4.02 -10.26
CA PHE A 34 2.03 -5.43 -9.89
C PHE A 34 3.50 -5.84 -9.66
N GLN A 35 4.40 -5.43 -10.55
CA GLN A 35 5.83 -5.69 -10.42
C GLN A 35 6.45 -4.94 -9.24
N ALA A 36 6.11 -3.66 -9.06
CA ALA A 36 6.71 -2.82 -8.04
C ALA A 36 6.22 -3.12 -6.62
N THR A 37 4.97 -3.56 -6.47
CA THR A 37 4.35 -3.79 -5.16
C THR A 37 4.17 -5.27 -4.86
N ILE A 38 3.41 -6.00 -5.67
CA ILE A 38 3.02 -7.38 -5.37
C ILE A 38 4.23 -8.32 -5.46
N PHE A 39 5.03 -8.25 -6.52
CA PHE A 39 6.22 -9.09 -6.66
C PHE A 39 7.25 -8.83 -5.56
N GLU A 40 7.56 -7.57 -5.28
CA GLU A 40 8.53 -7.20 -4.24
C GLU A 40 8.04 -7.59 -2.84
N GLN A 41 6.74 -7.39 -2.53
CA GLN A 41 6.16 -7.85 -1.25
C GLN A 41 6.17 -9.37 -1.14
N THR A 42 5.92 -10.09 -2.23
CA THR A 42 5.97 -11.56 -2.25
C THR A 42 7.40 -12.05 -2.00
N LYS A 43 8.40 -11.47 -2.67
CA LYS A 43 9.81 -11.79 -2.42
C LYS A 43 10.22 -11.46 -0.98
N ALA A 44 9.81 -10.30 -0.46
CA ALA A 44 10.11 -9.89 0.92
C ALA A 44 9.46 -10.80 1.97
N SER A 45 8.38 -11.51 1.63
CA SER A 45 7.76 -12.50 2.51
C SER A 45 8.44 -13.87 2.48
N LEU A 46 9.32 -14.13 1.51
CA LEU A 46 10.07 -15.39 1.44
C LEU A 46 11.14 -15.42 2.53
N VAL A 47 11.05 -16.45 3.38
CA VAL A 47 12.03 -16.65 4.44
C VAL A 47 13.24 -17.36 3.87
N LEU A 48 14.32 -16.61 3.73
CA LEU A 48 15.59 -17.09 3.17
C LEU A 48 16.44 -17.75 4.27
N PRO A 49 17.14 -18.85 3.98
CA PRO A 49 18.05 -19.50 4.94
C PRO A 49 19.13 -18.56 5.49
N GLU A 50 19.53 -17.56 4.70
CA GLU A 50 20.49 -16.52 5.05
C GLU A 50 20.06 -15.68 6.27
N MET A 51 18.75 -15.60 6.55
CA MET A 51 18.22 -14.88 7.71
C MET A 51 18.49 -15.58 9.05
N PHE A 52 18.93 -16.84 9.02
CA PHE A 52 19.30 -17.65 10.19
C PHE A 52 20.82 -17.87 10.29
N ALA A 53 21.62 -17.07 9.60
CA ALA A 53 23.07 -17.18 9.63
C ALA A 53 23.62 -17.09 11.08
N PRO A 54 24.68 -17.86 11.41
CA PRO A 54 25.28 -17.82 12.75
C PRO A 54 25.97 -16.46 12.95
N GLY A 55 25.38 -15.60 13.76
CA GLY A 55 25.93 -14.28 14.07
C GLY A 55 24.88 -13.23 14.44
N ASN A 56 23.68 -13.30 13.88
CA ASN A 56 22.56 -12.43 14.27
C ASN A 56 21.20 -13.13 14.04
N PRO A 57 20.49 -13.55 15.11
CA PRO A 57 19.21 -14.24 14.98
C PRO A 57 18.02 -13.30 14.73
N TRP A 58 18.24 -11.98 14.82
CA TRP A 58 17.17 -10.97 14.71
C TRP A 58 16.39 -11.03 13.38
N PRO A 59 17.04 -11.14 12.21
CA PRO A 59 16.34 -11.23 10.93
C PRO A 59 15.43 -12.47 10.85
N GLY A 60 15.88 -13.62 11.36
CA GLY A 60 15.09 -14.85 11.41
C GLY A 60 13.85 -14.74 12.31
N ILE A 61 13.94 -14.03 13.43
CA ILE A 61 12.78 -13.79 14.31
C ILE A 61 11.72 -12.93 13.60
N TRP A 62 12.13 -11.86 12.93
CA TRP A 62 11.21 -11.02 12.14
C TRP A 62 10.56 -11.78 11.00
N ALA A 63 11.32 -12.63 10.32
CA ALA A 63 10.83 -13.49 9.25
C ALA A 63 9.71 -14.44 9.73
N ILE A 64 9.88 -15.04 10.92
CA ILE A 64 8.87 -15.90 11.54
C ILE A 64 7.61 -15.11 11.93
N ILE A 65 7.79 -13.94 12.55
CA ILE A 65 6.66 -13.05 12.92
C ILE A 65 5.88 -12.65 11.66
N LEU A 66 6.57 -12.33 10.57
CA LEU A 66 5.96 -11.98 9.29
C LEU A 66 5.14 -13.15 8.72
N ILE A 67 5.69 -14.36 8.66
CA ILE A 67 4.94 -15.55 8.20
C ILE A 67 3.69 -15.76 9.07
N ILE A 68 3.83 -15.71 10.39
CA ILE A 68 2.70 -15.88 11.31
C ILE A 68 1.65 -14.80 11.06
N GLY A 69 2.07 -13.54 10.88
CA GLY A 69 1.20 -12.43 10.53
C GLY A 69 0.44 -12.65 9.23
N ILE A 70 1.12 -13.14 8.19
CA ILE A 70 0.52 -13.43 6.88
C ILE A 70 -0.50 -14.56 7.01
N VAL A 71 -0.13 -15.69 7.63
CA VAL A 71 -1.02 -16.85 7.79
C VAL A 71 -2.25 -16.49 8.62
N THR A 72 -2.08 -15.76 9.73
CA THR A 72 -3.20 -15.32 10.58
C THR A 72 -4.11 -14.30 9.88
N THR A 73 -3.53 -13.39 9.08
CA THR A 73 -4.30 -12.42 8.28
C THR A 73 -5.09 -13.10 7.17
N LEU A 74 -4.49 -14.04 6.45
CA LEU A 74 -5.19 -14.86 5.45
C LEU A 74 -6.28 -15.70 6.11
N ALA A 75 -5.97 -16.35 7.23
CA ALA A 75 -6.97 -17.10 8.00
C ALA A 75 -8.14 -16.19 8.41
N TYR A 76 -7.88 -14.96 8.85
CA TYR A 76 -8.95 -13.99 9.12
C TYR A 76 -9.82 -13.73 7.87
N PHE A 77 -9.24 -13.42 6.71
CA PHE A 77 -10.02 -13.12 5.51
C PHE A 77 -10.81 -14.32 4.96
N PHE A 78 -10.22 -15.52 4.96
CA PHE A 78 -10.86 -16.74 4.46
C PHE A 78 -11.94 -17.26 5.42
N PHE A 79 -11.70 -17.22 6.75
CA PHE A 79 -12.62 -17.74 7.77
C PHE A 79 -13.58 -16.68 8.33
N SER A 80 -13.46 -15.39 8.00
CA SER A 80 -14.45 -14.36 8.40
C SER A 80 -15.81 -14.52 7.69
N ARG A 81 -15.98 -15.54 6.86
CA ARG A 81 -17.25 -15.90 6.23
C ARG A 81 -18.14 -16.71 7.19
N LYS A 82 -18.70 -16.04 8.20
CA LYS A 82 -19.91 -16.41 8.99
C LYS A 82 -20.10 -17.88 9.44
N GLU A 83 -19.06 -18.71 9.51
CA GLU A 83 -19.15 -20.02 10.16
C GLU A 83 -18.84 -19.88 11.65
N LYS A 84 -19.87 -20.11 12.46
CA LYS A 84 -19.79 -20.21 13.91
C LYS A 84 -18.94 -21.43 14.28
N SER A 85 -17.61 -21.37 14.23
CA SER A 85 -16.80 -22.49 14.71
C SER A 85 -15.39 -22.07 15.10
N VAL A 86 -15.10 -22.17 16.41
CA VAL A 86 -13.85 -22.54 17.12
C VAL A 86 -12.51 -21.82 16.78
N LEU A 87 -12.35 -21.17 15.63
CA LEU A 87 -11.14 -20.44 15.20
C LEU A 87 -11.08 -18.98 15.72
N SER A 88 -11.90 -18.64 16.72
CA SER A 88 -12.00 -17.29 17.30
C SER A 88 -10.67 -16.66 17.76
N PRO A 89 -9.70 -17.38 18.36
CA PRO A 89 -8.47 -16.74 18.84
C PRO A 89 -7.47 -16.41 17.72
N ILE A 90 -7.32 -17.28 16.71
CA ILE A 90 -6.37 -17.09 15.59
C ILE A 90 -6.82 -15.91 14.72
N SER A 91 -8.13 -15.78 14.48
CA SER A 91 -8.69 -14.66 13.74
C SER A 91 -8.52 -13.32 14.46
N LYS A 92 -8.50 -13.30 15.80
CA LYS A 92 -8.25 -12.06 16.58
C LYS A 92 -6.82 -11.55 16.41
N VAL A 93 -5.84 -12.46 16.33
CA VAL A 93 -4.44 -12.09 16.04
C VAL A 93 -4.33 -11.47 14.64
N GLY A 94 -5.01 -12.05 13.65
CA GLY A 94 -5.08 -11.49 12.30
C GLY A 94 -5.65 -10.06 12.27
N ILE A 95 -6.66 -9.75 13.08
CA ILE A 95 -7.21 -8.37 13.19
C ILE A 95 -6.13 -7.38 13.65
N ILE A 96 -5.27 -7.76 14.59
CA ILE A 96 -4.20 -6.88 15.08
C ILE A 96 -3.21 -6.60 13.95
N PHE A 97 -2.79 -7.61 13.20
CA PHE A 97 -1.90 -7.43 12.04
C PHE A 97 -2.53 -6.56 10.96
N ILE A 98 -3.83 -6.72 10.70
CA ILE A 98 -4.58 -5.88 9.77
C ILE A 98 -4.60 -4.41 10.24
N MET A 99 -4.87 -4.18 11.53
CA MET A 99 -4.88 -2.83 12.11
C MET A 99 -3.50 -2.18 12.06
N LEU A 100 -2.43 -2.95 12.30
CA LEU A 100 -1.06 -2.46 12.15
C LEU A 100 -0.75 -2.09 10.69
N GLY A 101 -1.13 -2.92 9.72
CA GLY A 101 -0.92 -2.64 8.30
C GLY A 101 -1.68 -1.40 7.81
N PHE A 102 -2.95 -1.25 8.21
CA PHE A 102 -3.73 -0.05 7.91
C PHE A 102 -3.19 1.18 8.63
N GLY A 103 -2.79 1.05 9.90
CA GLY A 103 -2.18 2.12 10.68
C GLY A 103 -0.87 2.62 10.07
N ALA A 104 -0.02 1.71 9.60
CA ALA A 104 1.22 2.05 8.90
C ALA A 104 0.94 2.81 7.59
N THR A 105 -0.03 2.36 6.80
CA THR A 105 -0.42 3.03 5.55
C THR A 105 -0.98 4.42 5.81
N PHE A 106 -1.85 4.57 6.81
CA PHE A 106 -2.38 5.88 7.23
C PHE A 106 -1.25 6.78 7.72
N GLY A 107 -0.38 6.28 8.61
CA GLY A 107 0.77 7.01 9.14
C GLY A 107 1.72 7.50 8.05
N LEU A 108 1.99 6.70 7.02
CA LEU A 108 2.84 7.08 5.89
C LEU A 108 2.25 8.26 5.09
N THR A 109 0.93 8.29 4.90
CA THR A 109 0.26 9.42 4.21
C THR A 109 0.21 10.70 5.06
N VAL A 110 0.07 10.56 6.39
CA VAL A 110 0.13 11.71 7.29
C VAL A 110 1.56 12.25 7.34
N MET A 111 2.55 11.37 7.46
CA MET A 111 3.96 11.72 7.46
C MET A 111 4.36 12.46 6.19
N SER A 112 3.89 12.04 5.00
CA SER A 112 4.21 12.73 3.75
C SER A 112 3.65 14.16 3.72
N ARG A 113 2.44 14.38 4.23
CA ARG A 113 1.82 15.70 4.32
C ARG A 113 2.50 16.60 5.36
N VAL A 114 2.83 16.06 6.53
CA VAL A 114 3.56 16.77 7.58
C VAL A 114 4.97 17.13 7.11
N SER A 115 5.64 16.23 6.40
CA SER A 115 6.95 16.47 5.81
C SER A 115 6.92 17.64 4.82
N LEU A 116 5.91 17.69 3.94
CA LEU A 116 5.71 18.84 3.04
C LEU A 116 5.45 20.14 3.81
N LEU A 117 4.65 20.09 4.88
CA LEU A 117 4.38 21.26 5.72
C LEU A 117 5.67 21.78 6.37
N ILE A 118 6.49 20.89 6.94
CA ILE A 118 7.79 21.24 7.52
C ILE A 118 8.66 21.91 6.46
N GLY A 119 8.75 21.36 5.25
CA GLY A 119 9.50 21.97 4.15
C GLY A 119 9.01 23.37 3.80
N ARG A 120 7.70 23.62 3.82
CA ARG A 120 7.12 24.96 3.59
C ARG A 120 7.38 25.93 4.73
N VAL A 121 7.33 25.47 5.98
CA VAL A 121 7.66 26.31 7.15
C VAL A 121 9.15 26.66 7.16
N GLN A 122 10.02 25.71 6.82
CA GLN A 122 11.45 25.96 6.66
C GLN A 122 11.74 26.99 5.58
N PHE A 123 11.09 26.89 4.41
CA PHE A 123 11.18 27.90 3.36
C PHE A 123 10.78 29.29 3.86
N LEU A 124 9.63 29.42 4.53
CA LEU A 124 9.15 30.71 5.03
C LEU A 124 10.07 31.31 6.10
N LEU A 125 10.61 30.49 7.00
CA LEU A 125 11.44 31.00 8.11
C LEU A 125 12.91 31.23 7.72
N ARG A 126 13.46 30.43 6.80
CA ARG A 126 14.84 30.56 6.31
C ARG A 126 14.94 31.50 5.10
N GLU A 127 14.24 31.20 4.02
CA GLU A 127 14.43 31.91 2.74
C GLU A 127 13.64 33.22 2.68
N TRP A 128 12.45 33.26 3.31
CA TRP A 128 11.60 34.46 3.26
C TRP A 128 11.84 35.43 4.44
N LEU A 129 11.91 34.95 5.69
CA LEU A 129 12.15 35.79 6.87
C LEU A 129 13.61 35.92 7.31
N GLY A 130 14.49 34.98 6.98
CA GLY A 130 15.90 35.01 7.39
C GLY A 130 16.15 34.91 8.91
N ILE A 131 15.17 34.44 9.70
CA ILE A 131 15.27 34.41 11.18
C ILE A 131 16.15 33.26 11.68
N ILE A 132 16.28 32.19 10.90
CA ILE A 132 17.05 31.00 11.27
C ILE A 132 18.35 31.03 10.47
N ALA A 133 19.49 31.15 11.17
CA ALA A 133 20.82 31.15 10.56
C ALA A 133 21.14 29.81 9.87
N GLN A 134 22.06 29.88 8.88
CA GLN A 134 22.49 28.82 7.95
C GLN A 134 22.43 27.39 8.49
#